data_AF-A0A3A8GFG8-F1
#
_entry.id   AF-A0A3A8GFG8-F1
#
_cell.length_a   1.000
_cell.length_b   1.000
_cell.length_c   1.000
_cell.angle_alpha   90.00
_cell.angle_beta   90.00
_cell.angle_gamma   90.00
#
_symmetry.space_group_name_H-M   'P 1'
#
loop_
_entity.id
_entity.type
_entity.pdbx_description
1 polymer ?
#
loop_
_entity_poly.entity_id
_entity_poly.type
_entity_poly.pdbx_seq_one_letter_code
_entity_poly.pdbx_strand_id
1 'polypeptide(L)'
;MHTVQGERGLKPWVFVVLSVVMGGCSTRDIDSDADGGVNVVVDAGTDGGLDAGTDGGLDAGADAGTCTQDADCDLEQRCEPATGACVPRTLRCTTSADCLASEICHPTAEVCVRTCMTGADCPDSAKTCDVLSPTDSQRVCKCSTDALCNEGRSTFDRVCSTQDAVCTPKCAADEACAEGLRCDTSTGQCKVRGDSGAPCTGAGQSNCDYGTHFCSSNVCTALWGPTCLNYENFPNKDRLGTTGPILYDARRVSVSPDPALCGSATPKRVDVALSAYSSRPFPTLKANLSGFFRVMVDGSTRDGQSLLFPGNSYAVSGENRERAEFVVSLCVESTSTTLSGGFYFTDGNFLCFQANY
;
A
#
# COMPACT_ATOMS: atom_id res chain seq x y z
N MET A 1 -12.75 2.01 -61.63
CA MET A 1 -13.60 3.06 -62.22
C MET A 1 -14.98 2.96 -61.57
N HIS A 2 -15.48 4.11 -61.10
CA HIS A 2 -16.83 4.39 -60.55
C HIS A 2 -17.20 3.94 -59.11
N THR A 3 -16.80 4.81 -58.18
CA THR A 3 -17.55 5.52 -57.12
C THR A 3 -19.09 5.42 -57.08
N VAL A 4 -19.66 5.34 -55.86
CA VAL A 4 -20.70 6.19 -55.17
C VAL A 4 -20.98 5.48 -53.79
N GLN A 5 -20.78 5.98 -52.56
CA GLN A 5 -21.12 7.20 -51.78
C GLN A 5 -22.32 7.00 -50.81
N GLY A 6 -22.16 7.48 -49.56
CA GLY A 6 -23.21 7.71 -48.53
C GLY A 6 -23.49 6.50 -47.62
N GLU A 7 -23.64 6.57 -46.30
CA GLU A 7 -24.07 7.67 -45.41
C GLU A 7 -23.37 7.65 -44.04
N ARG A 8 -23.19 8.85 -43.48
CA ARG A 8 -22.66 9.15 -42.16
C ARG A 8 -23.82 9.23 -41.17
N GLY A 9 -23.75 8.49 -40.06
CA GLY A 9 -24.63 8.67 -38.89
C GLY A 9 -23.83 9.17 -37.69
N LEU A 10 -23.57 10.49 -37.62
CA LEU A 10 -23.10 11.14 -36.38
C LEU A 10 -24.30 11.30 -35.43
N LYS A 11 -24.25 10.65 -34.26
CA LYS A 11 -25.12 10.97 -33.11
C LYS A 11 -24.44 12.02 -32.24
N PRO A 12 -25.09 13.15 -31.89
CA PRO A 12 -24.58 14.07 -30.90
C PRO A 12 -24.95 13.55 -29.50
N TRP A 13 -23.94 13.31 -28.65
CA TRP A 13 -24.16 13.18 -27.22
C TRP A 13 -23.97 14.55 -26.58
N VAL A 14 -25.07 15.02 -25.99
CA VAL A 14 -25.17 16.25 -25.20
C VAL A 14 -24.39 16.03 -23.91
N PHE A 15 -23.31 16.78 -23.71
CA PHE A 15 -22.68 16.94 -22.40
C PHE A 15 -23.41 18.06 -21.65
N VAL A 16 -24.15 17.68 -20.61
CA VAL A 16 -24.71 18.61 -19.62
C VAL A 16 -23.57 18.96 -18.65
N VAL A 17 -23.15 20.21 -18.67
CA VAL A 17 -22.22 20.80 -17.69
C VAL A 17 -23.03 21.14 -16.44
N LEU A 18 -22.86 20.41 -15.35
CA LEU A 18 -23.31 20.83 -14.02
C LEU A 18 -22.27 21.80 -13.44
N SER A 19 -22.56 23.10 -13.53
CA SER A 19 -21.87 24.14 -12.76
C SER A 19 -22.44 24.17 -11.35
N VAL A 20 -21.64 23.82 -10.33
CA VAL A 20 -21.96 24.11 -8.93
C VAL A 20 -21.36 25.47 -8.59
N VAL A 21 -22.23 26.47 -8.52
CA VAL A 21 -21.97 27.79 -7.94
C VAL A 21 -22.50 27.77 -6.51
N MET A 22 -21.62 27.88 -5.53
CA MET A 22 -21.91 28.42 -4.20
C MET A 22 -20.80 29.46 -3.95
N GLY A 23 -21.02 30.79 -3.94
CA GLY A 23 -22.10 31.51 -3.27
C GLY A 23 -21.92 31.26 -1.77
N GLY A 24 -21.19 32.05 -1.00
CA GLY A 24 -21.25 33.50 -0.84
C GLY A 24 -21.08 33.78 0.65
N CYS A 25 -20.30 34.81 0.97
CA CYS A 25 -19.87 35.17 2.31
C CYS A 25 -21.04 35.45 3.28
N SER A 26 -20.81 35.21 4.57
CA SER A 26 -21.51 35.93 5.65
C SER A 26 -20.46 36.47 6.61
N THR A 27 -20.12 37.75 6.41
CA THR A 27 -19.54 38.62 7.41
C THR A 27 -20.62 38.87 8.47
N ARG A 28 -20.30 38.59 9.74
CA ARG A 28 -21.05 39.12 10.87
C ARG A 28 -20.10 39.96 11.69
N ASP A 29 -20.23 41.26 11.47
CA ASP A 29 -19.78 42.32 12.35
C ASP A 29 -20.45 42.13 13.72
N ILE A 30 -19.63 42.08 14.77
CA ILE A 30 -20.06 42.43 16.12
C ILE A 30 -19.07 43.48 16.59
N ASP A 31 -19.46 44.72 16.33
CA ASP A 31 -18.97 45.90 17.02
C ASP A 31 -19.55 45.87 18.44
N SER A 32 -18.68 45.93 19.44
CA SER A 32 -19.08 46.32 20.79
C SER A 32 -17.93 47.12 21.38
N ASP A 33 -18.00 48.40 21.07
CA ASP A 33 -17.36 49.48 21.77
C ASP A 33 -17.64 49.36 23.27
N ALA A 34 -16.57 49.25 24.05
CA ALA A 34 -16.58 49.48 25.48
C ALA A 34 -15.44 50.45 25.80
N ASP A 35 -15.75 51.72 25.55
CA ASP A 35 -15.12 52.93 25.99
C ASP A 35 -15.14 53.03 27.53
N GLY A 36 -14.01 52.66 28.14
CA GLY A 36 -13.67 52.96 29.53
C GLY A 36 -12.41 53.80 29.57
N GLY A 37 -12.55 55.09 29.31
CA GLY A 37 -11.44 56.04 29.27
C GLY A 37 -10.72 56.21 30.59
N VAL A 38 -9.40 56.33 30.52
CA VAL A 38 -8.63 57.28 31.33
C VAL A 38 -7.50 57.83 30.45
N ASN A 39 -7.64 59.11 30.12
CA ASN A 39 -6.59 59.96 29.58
C ASN A 39 -5.49 60.15 30.64
N VAL A 40 -4.27 59.72 30.37
CA VAL A 40 -3.07 60.38 30.90
C VAL A 40 -2.11 60.60 29.74
N VAL A 41 -2.15 61.83 29.24
CA VAL A 41 -1.10 62.43 28.42
C VAL A 41 0.08 62.72 29.35
N VAL A 42 1.25 62.16 29.06
CA VAL A 42 2.54 62.73 29.48
C VAL A 42 3.47 62.75 28.26
N ASP A 43 4.11 63.89 28.12
CA ASP A 43 4.81 64.45 26.96
C ASP A 43 5.98 63.65 26.39
N ALA A 44 6.26 64.01 25.13
CA ALA A 44 7.44 63.70 24.35
C ALA A 44 8.74 64.39 24.87
N GLY A 45 9.87 63.83 24.46
CA GLY A 45 11.24 64.36 24.61
C GLY A 45 12.13 63.40 25.40
N THR A 46 13.41 63.16 25.11
CA THR A 46 14.38 63.74 24.18
C THR A 46 15.59 62.78 24.14
N ASP A 47 16.34 62.83 23.04
CA ASP A 47 17.77 62.52 22.83
C ASP A 47 18.61 61.62 23.78
N GLY A 48 19.35 60.72 23.12
CA GLY A 48 20.82 60.70 23.23
C GLY A 48 21.44 60.13 24.50
N GLY A 49 21.65 58.81 24.53
CA GLY A 49 22.55 58.16 25.48
C GLY A 49 23.23 56.95 24.86
N LEU A 50 24.50 57.10 24.49
CA LEU A 50 25.45 55.98 24.42
C LEU A 50 25.59 55.43 25.83
N ASP A 51 25.38 54.13 26.03
CA ASP A 51 25.99 53.39 27.13
C ASP A 51 26.41 52.00 26.63
N ALA A 52 27.72 51.81 26.56
CA ALA A 52 28.35 50.50 26.54
C ALA A 52 28.28 49.93 27.96
N GLY A 53 27.55 48.84 28.14
CA GLY A 53 27.44 48.13 29.40
C GLY A 53 27.04 46.68 29.15
N THR A 54 27.86 45.77 29.62
CA THR A 54 27.74 44.32 29.48
C THR A 54 26.60 43.78 30.34
N ASP A 55 25.55 43.24 29.72
CA ASP A 55 24.65 42.27 30.34
C ASP A 55 24.40 41.07 29.42
N GLY A 56 24.60 39.88 29.99
CA GLY A 56 24.16 38.64 29.38
C GLY A 56 22.63 38.56 29.53
N GLY A 57 21.93 38.60 28.41
CA GLY A 57 20.48 38.48 28.39
C GLY A 57 19.93 38.37 26.98
N LEU A 58 19.73 37.12 26.53
CA LEU A 58 18.68 36.66 25.61
C LEU A 58 18.02 37.76 24.74
N ASP A 59 18.76 38.25 23.79
CA ASP A 59 18.28 38.88 22.58
C ASP A 59 17.79 37.76 21.65
N ALA A 60 16.51 37.41 21.83
CA ALA A 60 15.68 36.84 20.77
C ALA A 60 15.51 37.90 19.66
N GLY A 61 16.59 38.18 18.94
CA GLY A 61 16.62 38.94 17.71
C GLY A 61 16.52 37.98 16.54
N ALA A 62 15.48 38.16 15.72
CA ALA A 62 15.27 37.46 14.47
C ALA A 62 16.31 37.90 13.41
N ASP A 63 17.57 37.54 13.63
CA ASP A 63 18.64 37.70 12.65
C ASP A 63 18.75 36.42 11.84
N ALA A 64 18.30 36.50 10.61
CA ALA A 64 18.50 35.45 9.62
C ALA A 64 20.01 35.25 9.38
N GLY A 65 20.51 34.08 9.77
CA GLY A 65 21.29 33.26 8.83
C GLY A 65 22.77 33.04 9.12
N THR A 66 23.26 33.18 10.35
CA THR A 66 24.60 32.70 10.71
C THR A 66 24.61 31.75 11.90
N CYS A 67 25.26 30.60 11.74
CA CYS A 67 25.41 29.53 12.72
C CYS A 67 26.86 29.02 12.69
N THR A 68 27.31 28.49 13.82
CA THR A 68 28.63 27.84 13.96
C THR A 68 28.50 26.36 14.35
N GLN A 69 27.34 25.99 14.87
CA GLN A 69 26.98 24.64 15.30
C GLN A 69 25.46 24.49 15.17
N ASP A 70 24.98 23.24 15.09
CA ASP A 70 23.55 22.97 14.87
C ASP A 70 22.65 23.47 16.02
N ALA A 71 23.21 23.64 17.22
CA ALA A 71 22.52 24.20 18.37
C ALA A 71 22.17 25.69 18.20
N ASP A 72 22.79 26.37 17.23
CA ASP A 72 22.53 27.78 16.90
C ASP A 72 21.31 27.92 15.96
N CYS A 73 20.78 26.80 15.47
CA CYS A 73 19.65 26.74 14.56
C CYS A 73 18.39 26.19 15.26
N ASP A 74 17.21 26.49 14.70
CA ASP A 74 15.95 25.92 15.18
C ASP A 74 15.98 24.38 15.13
N LEU A 75 15.14 23.73 15.94
CA LEU A 75 15.11 22.26 16.14
C LEU A 75 15.00 21.43 14.84
N GLU A 76 14.55 22.03 13.73
CA GLU A 76 14.39 21.40 12.42
C GLU A 76 15.38 21.89 11.35
N GLN A 77 16.41 22.63 11.76
CA GLN A 77 17.46 23.16 10.90
C GLN A 77 18.82 22.59 11.34
N ARG A 78 19.79 22.64 10.43
CA ARG A 78 21.20 22.36 10.72
C ARG A 78 22.05 23.50 10.23
N CYS A 79 23.20 23.65 10.84
CA CYS A 79 24.17 24.60 10.39
C CYS A 79 24.91 24.06 9.16
N GLU A 80 24.85 24.77 8.04
CA GLU A 80 25.65 24.45 6.86
C GLU A 80 27.05 25.08 7.00
N PRO A 81 28.10 24.31 7.32
CA PRO A 81 29.42 24.85 7.64
C PRO A 81 30.06 25.62 6.48
N ALA A 82 29.66 25.35 5.23
CA ALA A 82 30.18 26.07 4.06
C ALA A 82 29.62 27.49 3.93
N THR A 83 28.39 27.72 4.36
CA THR A 83 27.69 29.01 4.21
C THR A 83 27.46 29.71 5.54
N GLY A 84 27.65 28.99 6.65
CA GLY A 84 27.26 29.41 7.98
C GLY A 84 25.75 29.57 8.11
N ALA A 85 24.91 29.07 7.19
CA ALA A 85 23.47 29.31 7.25
C ALA A 85 22.72 28.14 7.89
N CYS A 86 21.67 28.44 8.66
CA CYS A 86 20.72 27.44 9.10
C CYS A 86 19.86 27.00 7.90
N VAL A 87 20.11 25.78 7.42
CA VAL A 87 19.37 25.19 6.30
C VAL A 87 18.31 24.21 6.83
N PRO A 88 17.12 24.11 6.20
CA PRO A 88 16.14 23.10 6.55
C PRO A 88 16.78 21.71 6.51
N ARG A 89 16.56 20.88 7.54
CA ARG A 89 17.05 19.50 7.55
C ARG A 89 16.53 18.76 6.31
N THR A 90 17.40 18.48 5.36
CA THR A 90 17.15 17.40 4.41
C THR A 90 17.26 16.12 5.23
N LEU A 91 16.12 15.48 5.50
CA LEU A 91 16.08 14.18 6.18
C LEU A 91 16.78 13.06 5.41
N ARG A 92 17.38 13.35 4.26
CA ARG A 92 18.17 12.41 3.48
C ARG A 92 19.66 12.58 3.73
N CYS A 93 20.35 11.48 3.91
CA CYS A 93 21.79 11.40 4.13
C CYS A 93 22.42 10.39 3.17
N THR A 94 23.70 10.59 2.85
CA THR A 94 24.50 9.63 2.08
C THR A 94 25.51 8.92 2.97
N THR A 95 25.97 9.61 4.02
CA THR A 95 26.89 9.07 5.02
C THR A 95 26.47 9.52 6.42
N SER A 96 26.90 8.80 7.46
CA SER A 96 26.63 9.21 8.85
C SER A 96 27.26 10.55 9.23
N ALA A 97 28.20 11.07 8.43
CA ALA A 97 28.76 12.41 8.63
C ALA A 97 27.78 13.52 8.22
N ASP A 98 26.75 13.18 7.43
CA ASP A 98 25.67 14.10 7.07
C ASP A 98 24.63 14.25 8.20
N CYS A 99 24.74 13.41 9.24
CA CYS A 99 23.85 13.36 10.39
C CYS A 99 24.53 13.93 11.65
N LEU A 100 23.73 14.25 12.67
CA LEU A 100 24.27 14.73 13.94
C LEU A 100 25.20 13.71 14.61
N ALA A 101 26.06 14.16 15.52
CA ALA A 101 26.98 13.29 16.27
C ALA A 101 26.30 12.15 17.08
N SER A 102 24.98 12.20 17.28
CA SER A 102 24.17 11.15 17.93
C SER A 102 23.27 10.37 16.96
N GLU A 103 23.41 10.61 15.67
CA GLU A 103 22.63 10.03 14.58
C GLU A 103 23.56 9.29 13.62
N ILE A 104 23.01 8.30 12.93
CA ILE A 104 23.68 7.59 11.84
C ILE A 104 22.80 7.65 10.60
N CYS A 105 23.41 7.53 9.43
CA CYS A 105 22.65 7.41 8.20
C CYS A 105 22.13 5.98 8.05
N HIS A 106 20.81 5.80 7.97
CA HIS A 106 20.22 4.49 7.75
C HIS A 106 20.62 3.96 6.36
N PRO A 107 21.24 2.77 6.23
CA PRO A 107 21.85 2.31 4.99
C PRO A 107 20.83 2.05 3.86
N THR A 108 19.58 1.74 4.20
CA THR A 108 18.51 1.46 3.23
C THR A 108 17.54 2.62 3.04
N ALA A 109 17.07 3.23 4.14
CA ALA A 109 16.15 4.36 4.08
C ALA A 109 16.81 5.70 3.71
N GLU A 110 18.15 5.78 3.74
CA GLU A 110 18.94 7.01 3.50
C GLU A 110 18.47 8.18 4.34
N VAL A 111 18.00 7.93 5.57
CA VAL A 111 17.57 8.97 6.51
C VAL A 111 18.38 8.93 7.79
N CYS A 112 18.61 10.10 8.40
CA CYS A 112 19.29 10.18 9.69
C CYS A 112 18.41 9.59 10.80
N VAL A 113 18.94 8.57 11.48
CA VAL A 113 18.27 7.90 12.61
C VAL A 113 19.09 8.08 13.87
N ARG A 114 18.41 8.34 14.98
CA ARG A 114 19.07 8.53 16.28
C ARG A 114 19.49 7.19 16.86
N THR A 115 20.73 7.13 17.33
CA THR A 115 21.22 5.97 18.07
C THR A 115 20.68 5.96 19.49
N CYS A 116 20.46 4.77 20.06
CA CYS A 116 19.87 4.62 21.38
C CYS A 116 20.47 3.45 22.14
N MET A 117 20.46 3.52 23.48
CA MET A 117 20.77 2.37 24.32
C MET A 117 19.49 1.76 24.89
N THR A 118 18.52 2.61 25.23
CA THR A 118 17.21 2.27 25.77
C THR A 118 16.11 3.08 25.07
N GLY A 119 14.85 2.65 25.19
CA GLY A 119 13.71 3.38 24.60
C GLY A 119 13.51 4.80 25.14
N ALA A 120 14.11 5.13 26.30
CA ALA A 120 14.06 6.47 26.87
C ALA A 120 14.97 7.49 26.17
N ASP A 121 15.97 7.01 25.41
CA ASP A 121 16.87 7.87 24.63
C ASP A 121 16.21 8.34 23.32
N CYS A 122 15.05 7.77 23.00
CA CYS A 122 14.36 8.04 21.76
C CYS A 122 13.30 9.14 21.91
N PRO A 123 13.13 9.97 20.87
CA PRO A 123 12.07 10.98 20.85
C PRO A 123 10.70 10.30 20.91
N ASP A 124 9.68 11.05 21.33
CA ASP A 124 8.30 10.54 21.36
C ASP A 124 7.84 10.02 19.99
N SER A 125 8.39 10.57 18.90
CA SER A 125 8.16 10.12 17.53
C SER A 125 8.74 8.75 17.16
N ALA A 126 9.57 8.14 18.03
CA ALA A 126 10.20 6.84 17.79
C ALA A 126 10.47 6.09 19.11
N LYS A 127 9.43 5.65 19.84
CA LYS A 127 9.58 5.09 21.21
C LYS A 127 10.36 3.77 21.33
N THR A 128 10.69 3.09 20.23
CA THR A 128 11.29 1.75 20.27
C THR A 128 12.77 1.82 19.97
N CYS A 129 13.63 1.39 20.91
CA CYS A 129 15.07 1.27 20.66
C CYS A 129 15.41 -0.17 20.28
N ASP A 130 15.85 -0.39 19.03
CA ASP A 130 16.09 -1.73 18.49
C ASP A 130 17.23 -1.76 17.47
N VAL A 131 17.76 -2.94 17.16
CA VAL A 131 18.89 -3.11 16.23
C VAL A 131 18.53 -2.64 14.82
N LEU A 132 19.47 -1.95 14.16
CA LEU A 132 19.30 -1.35 12.84
C LEU A 132 18.90 -2.39 11.79
N SER A 133 19.56 -3.55 11.81
CA SER A 133 19.23 -4.68 10.95
C SER A 133 19.68 -5.99 11.58
N PRO A 134 19.25 -7.16 11.06
CA PRO A 134 19.74 -8.46 11.53
C PRO A 134 21.27 -8.63 11.40
N THR A 135 21.91 -7.84 10.54
CA THR A 135 23.35 -7.87 10.27
C THR A 135 24.13 -6.75 10.97
N ASP A 136 23.43 -5.79 11.58
CA ASP A 136 24.04 -4.66 12.28
C ASP A 136 23.49 -4.54 13.70
N SER A 137 24.38 -4.76 14.67
CA SER A 137 24.07 -4.69 16.10
C SER A 137 23.85 -3.27 16.65
N GLN A 138 24.10 -2.22 15.86
CA GLN A 138 23.83 -0.84 16.27
C GLN A 138 22.35 -0.64 16.53
N ARG A 139 22.03 0.03 17.64
CA ARG A 139 20.65 0.28 18.06
C ARG A 139 20.22 1.67 17.65
N VAL A 140 19.05 1.75 17.02
CA VAL A 140 18.44 2.99 16.54
C VAL A 140 17.00 3.10 17.00
N CYS A 141 16.53 4.34 17.10
CA CYS A 141 15.14 4.63 17.42
C CYS A 141 14.24 4.32 16.22
N LYS A 142 13.32 3.37 16.43
CA LYS A 142 12.32 2.93 15.47
C LYS A 142 10.94 3.47 15.83
N CYS A 143 10.21 3.91 14.82
CA CYS A 143 8.78 4.19 14.92
C CYS A 143 7.99 2.88 14.84
N SER A 144 6.78 2.88 15.40
CA SER A 144 5.85 1.75 15.29
C SER A 144 4.52 2.11 14.64
N THR A 145 4.19 3.41 14.54
CA THR A 145 2.97 3.89 13.91
C THR A 145 3.24 5.23 13.22
N ASP A 146 2.46 5.52 12.18
CA ASP A 146 2.50 6.82 11.50
C ASP A 146 2.15 7.96 12.46
N ALA A 147 1.30 7.71 13.47
CA ALA A 147 0.92 8.70 14.46
C ALA A 147 2.13 9.24 15.23
N LEU A 148 3.09 8.37 15.57
CA LEU A 148 4.33 8.80 16.24
C LEU A 148 5.16 9.70 15.33
N CYS A 149 5.26 9.37 14.04
CA CYS A 149 5.98 10.20 13.08
C CYS A 149 5.34 11.57 12.80
N ASN A 150 4.10 11.79 13.23
CA ASN A 150 3.37 13.05 13.05
C ASN A 150 2.99 13.71 14.40
N GLU A 151 3.47 13.20 15.53
CA GLU A 151 3.18 13.77 16.84
C GLU A 151 3.77 15.18 16.95
N GLY A 152 2.96 16.15 17.38
CA GLY A 152 3.36 17.56 17.49
C GLY A 152 3.47 18.31 16.15
N ARG A 153 3.13 17.68 15.01
CA ARG A 153 3.16 18.31 13.69
C ARG A 153 1.79 18.81 13.27
N SER A 154 1.77 19.94 12.56
CA SER A 154 0.56 20.50 11.93
C SER A 154 0.18 19.79 10.62
N THR A 155 1.11 19.00 10.05
CA THR A 155 0.92 18.22 8.83
C THR A 155 1.08 16.72 9.10
N PHE A 156 0.24 15.91 8.44
CA PHE A 156 0.32 14.45 8.47
C PHE A 156 1.05 13.91 7.23
N ASP A 157 2.21 14.50 6.91
CA ASP A 157 3.02 14.23 5.73
C ASP A 157 4.03 13.10 5.92
N ARG A 158 4.09 12.48 7.11
CA ARG A 158 5.05 11.43 7.44
C ARG A 158 4.38 10.09 7.65
N VAL A 159 5.14 9.05 7.37
CA VAL A 159 4.75 7.66 7.64
C VAL A 159 5.91 6.93 8.29
N CYS A 160 5.58 5.93 9.10
CA CYS A 160 6.56 5.01 9.61
C CYS A 160 6.83 3.93 8.54
N SER A 161 8.02 3.94 7.94
CA SER A 161 8.39 2.97 6.91
C SER A 161 8.17 1.55 7.42
N THR A 162 7.38 0.76 6.70
CA THR A 162 7.10 -0.64 7.10
C THR A 162 8.35 -1.53 7.05
N GLN A 163 9.36 -1.16 6.27
CA GLN A 163 10.57 -1.95 6.07
C GLN A 163 11.65 -1.60 7.11
N ASP A 164 11.87 -0.32 7.31
CA ASP A 164 12.98 0.19 8.12
C ASP A 164 12.54 0.67 9.51
N ALA A 165 11.22 0.81 9.71
CA ALA A 165 10.62 1.36 10.93
C ALA A 165 11.20 2.73 11.29
N VAL A 166 11.40 3.59 10.29
CA VAL A 166 11.88 4.97 10.42
C VAL A 166 10.87 5.94 9.81
N CYS A 167 10.81 7.15 10.34
CA CYS A 167 9.89 8.16 9.84
C CYS A 167 10.36 8.75 8.51
N THR A 168 9.63 8.48 7.44
CA THR A 168 9.90 8.97 6.08
C THR A 168 8.79 9.91 5.60
N PRO A 169 9.07 10.84 4.68
CA PRO A 169 8.01 11.57 3.99
C PRO A 169 7.10 10.61 3.24
N LYS A 170 5.79 10.92 3.20
CA LYS A 170 4.84 10.22 2.34
C LYS A 170 5.31 10.34 0.89
N CYS A 171 5.39 9.20 0.22
CA CYS A 171 5.60 9.18 -1.21
C CYS A 171 4.32 9.64 -1.93
N ALA A 172 4.48 10.38 -3.02
CA ALA A 172 3.38 10.72 -3.93
C ALA A 172 3.46 9.94 -5.25
N ALA A 173 4.65 9.44 -5.59
CA ALA A 173 4.96 8.67 -6.79
C ALA A 173 6.20 7.80 -6.55
N ASP A 174 6.47 6.84 -7.44
CA ASP A 174 7.55 5.87 -7.30
C ASP A 174 8.94 6.53 -7.23
N GLU A 175 9.12 7.68 -7.88
CA GLU A 175 10.37 8.45 -7.89
C GLU A 175 10.76 8.98 -6.51
N ALA A 176 9.80 9.04 -5.57
CA ALA A 176 10.07 9.43 -4.19
C ALA A 176 10.69 8.29 -3.35
N CYS A 177 10.67 7.06 -3.86
CA CYS A 177 11.14 5.88 -3.16
C CYS A 177 12.55 5.46 -3.62
N ALA A 178 13.29 4.75 -2.76
CA ALA A 178 14.61 4.20 -3.11
C ALA A 178 14.52 3.16 -4.24
N GLU A 179 15.64 2.85 -4.88
CA GLU A 179 15.69 1.86 -5.97
C GLU A 179 15.13 0.51 -5.51
N GLY A 180 14.27 -0.10 -6.34
CA GLY A 180 13.58 -1.35 -5.99
C GLY A 180 12.34 -1.17 -5.11
N LEU A 181 11.96 0.06 -4.76
CA LEU A 181 10.72 0.39 -4.06
C LEU A 181 9.71 1.07 -5.00
N ARG A 182 8.43 1.03 -4.62
CA ARG A 182 7.30 1.70 -5.28
C ARG A 182 6.44 2.41 -4.24
N CYS A 183 5.80 3.49 -4.66
CA CYS A 183 4.90 4.24 -3.81
C CYS A 183 3.50 3.62 -3.78
N ASP A 184 3.05 3.22 -2.60
CA ASP A 184 1.64 3.00 -2.35
C ASP A 184 0.97 4.36 -2.09
N THR A 185 0.40 4.96 -3.13
CA THR A 185 -0.22 6.30 -3.06
C THR A 185 -1.43 6.38 -2.14
N SER A 186 -2.03 5.24 -1.74
CA SER A 186 -3.13 5.23 -0.77
C SER A 186 -2.65 5.42 0.66
N THR A 187 -1.47 4.90 0.98
CA THR A 187 -0.85 4.97 2.31
C THR A 187 0.28 6.00 2.39
N GLY A 188 0.83 6.41 1.25
CA GLY A 188 2.06 7.19 1.14
C GLY A 188 3.32 6.41 1.51
N GLN A 189 3.26 5.07 1.53
CA GLN A 189 4.36 4.20 1.94
C GLN A 189 5.19 3.73 0.74
N CYS A 190 6.51 3.81 0.85
CA CYS A 190 7.40 3.12 -0.07
C CYS A 190 7.47 1.63 0.31
N LYS A 191 7.09 0.76 -0.62
CA LYS A 191 7.09 -0.70 -0.43
C LYS A 191 8.01 -1.35 -1.45
N VAL A 192 8.59 -2.49 -1.10
CA VAL A 192 9.34 -3.32 -2.07
C VAL A 192 8.49 -3.54 -3.30
N ARG A 193 9.06 -3.35 -4.49
CA ARG A 193 8.37 -3.67 -5.74
C ARG A 193 7.99 -5.15 -5.72
N GLY A 194 6.69 -5.42 -5.78
CA GLY A 194 6.15 -6.76 -5.94
C GLY A 194 5.85 -7.09 -7.40
N ASP A 195 6.49 -6.37 -8.33
CA ASP A 195 6.29 -6.50 -9.77
C ASP A 195 7.05 -7.70 -10.35
N SER A 196 6.85 -7.96 -11.64
CA SER A 196 7.40 -9.14 -12.31
C SER A 196 8.93 -9.16 -12.21
N GLY A 197 9.47 -10.23 -11.64
CA GLY A 197 10.92 -10.40 -11.45
C GLY A 197 11.43 -10.07 -10.06
N ALA A 198 10.61 -9.45 -9.19
CA ALA A 198 11.01 -9.16 -7.82
C ALA A 198 11.23 -10.46 -7.02
N PRO A 199 12.24 -10.53 -6.13
CA PRO A 199 12.46 -11.70 -5.30
C PRO A 199 11.32 -11.83 -4.26
N CYS A 200 10.87 -13.05 -4.06
CA CYS A 200 9.88 -13.39 -3.04
C CYS A 200 10.27 -14.69 -2.35
N THR A 201 9.67 -14.98 -1.19
CA THR A 201 9.93 -16.23 -0.46
C THR A 201 8.62 -16.94 -0.15
N GLY A 202 8.60 -18.26 -0.27
CA GLY A 202 7.39 -19.05 -0.06
C GLY A 202 6.48 -19.10 -1.29
N ALA A 203 5.18 -18.97 -1.07
CA ALA A 203 4.13 -19.13 -2.10
C ALA A 203 2.96 -18.18 -1.87
N GLY A 204 2.10 -18.00 -2.87
CA GLY A 204 0.93 -17.12 -2.79
C GLY A 204 1.31 -15.65 -2.96
N GLN A 205 0.77 -14.74 -2.14
CA GLN A 205 1.07 -13.31 -2.31
C GLN A 205 2.50 -12.96 -1.90
N SER A 206 3.02 -13.48 -0.78
CA SER A 206 4.32 -13.06 -0.22
C SER A 206 4.40 -11.51 -0.13
N ASN A 207 5.44 -10.91 -0.67
CA ASN A 207 5.68 -9.50 -0.87
C ASN A 207 5.31 -9.03 -2.29
N CYS A 208 4.74 -9.91 -3.11
CA CYS A 208 4.32 -9.56 -4.47
C CYS A 208 3.05 -8.69 -4.45
N ASP A 209 2.85 -7.95 -5.53
CA ASP A 209 1.74 -7.01 -5.63
C ASP A 209 0.39 -7.75 -5.60
N TYR A 210 -0.45 -7.37 -4.63
CA TYR A 210 -1.72 -8.02 -4.42
C TYR A 210 -2.63 -7.90 -5.65
N GLY A 211 -3.24 -9.01 -6.06
CA GLY A 211 -4.22 -9.05 -7.14
C GLY A 211 -3.63 -8.91 -8.54
N THR A 212 -2.32 -8.73 -8.67
CA THR A 212 -1.63 -8.66 -9.96
C THR A 212 -0.49 -9.66 -10.08
N HIS A 213 0.14 -10.05 -8.97
CA HIS A 213 1.27 -10.97 -8.95
C HIS A 213 1.12 -12.05 -7.88
N PHE A 214 1.94 -13.09 -7.98
CA PHE A 214 2.09 -14.11 -6.96
C PHE A 214 3.53 -14.62 -6.94
N CYS A 215 3.95 -15.16 -5.81
CA CYS A 215 5.26 -15.75 -5.64
C CYS A 215 5.30 -17.16 -6.24
N SER A 216 6.12 -17.31 -7.27
CA SER A 216 6.39 -18.58 -7.94
C SER A 216 7.89 -18.76 -8.11
N SER A 217 8.43 -19.90 -7.65
CA SER A 217 9.87 -20.19 -7.76
C SER A 217 10.77 -19.07 -7.17
N ASN A 218 10.36 -18.47 -6.05
CA ASN A 218 11.02 -17.33 -5.40
C ASN A 218 11.07 -16.03 -6.22
N VAL A 219 10.22 -15.89 -7.24
CA VAL A 219 10.08 -14.69 -8.04
C VAL A 219 8.62 -14.28 -8.17
N CYS A 220 8.33 -12.99 -8.04
CA CYS A 220 7.02 -12.42 -8.29
C CYS A 220 6.69 -12.56 -9.78
N THR A 221 5.62 -13.30 -10.06
CA THR A 221 5.14 -13.61 -11.41
C THR A 221 3.76 -12.99 -11.59
N ALA A 222 3.53 -12.33 -12.74
CA ALA A 222 2.23 -11.76 -13.05
C ALA A 222 1.14 -12.85 -13.13
N LEU A 223 -0.04 -12.53 -12.63
CA LEU A 223 -1.24 -13.36 -12.83
C LEU A 223 -1.63 -13.32 -14.31
N TRP A 224 -1.98 -14.48 -14.84
CA TRP A 224 -2.41 -14.58 -16.23
C TRP A 224 -3.79 -13.94 -16.43
N GLY A 225 -3.93 -13.15 -17.50
CA GLY A 225 -5.23 -12.67 -17.94
C GLY A 225 -6.10 -13.84 -18.43
N PRO A 226 -7.41 -13.86 -18.13
CA PRO A 226 -8.29 -14.94 -18.55
C PRO A 226 -8.57 -14.88 -20.06
N THR A 227 -8.24 -15.95 -20.79
CA THR A 227 -8.42 -16.05 -22.25
C THR A 227 -9.32 -17.23 -22.68
N CYS A 228 -9.95 -17.91 -21.73
CA CYS A 228 -10.80 -19.06 -22.03
C CYS A 228 -12.22 -18.65 -22.42
N LEU A 229 -12.90 -19.51 -23.19
CA LEU A 229 -14.28 -19.32 -23.62
C LEU A 229 -15.25 -19.13 -22.43
N ASN A 230 -14.97 -19.76 -21.28
CA ASN A 230 -15.72 -19.54 -20.04
C ASN A 230 -15.71 -18.07 -19.60
N TYR A 231 -14.59 -17.36 -19.77
CA TYR A 231 -14.45 -15.94 -19.45
C TYR A 231 -15.07 -15.04 -20.51
N GLU A 232 -14.86 -15.37 -21.79
CA GLU A 232 -15.46 -14.62 -22.90
C GLU A 232 -16.99 -14.56 -22.74
N ASN A 233 -17.60 -15.72 -22.51
CA ASN A 233 -19.05 -15.87 -22.33
C ASN A 233 -19.56 -15.45 -20.95
N PHE A 234 -18.69 -15.17 -19.99
CA PHE A 234 -19.11 -14.74 -18.65
C PHE A 234 -19.70 -13.32 -18.70
N PRO A 235 -20.98 -13.13 -18.39
CA PRO A 235 -21.62 -11.81 -18.52
C PRO A 235 -21.28 -10.86 -17.36
N ASN A 236 -21.05 -11.40 -16.15
CA ASN A 236 -20.94 -10.61 -14.91
C ASN A 236 -19.50 -10.22 -14.59
N LYS A 237 -18.78 -9.66 -15.57
CA LYS A 237 -17.36 -9.27 -15.41
C LYS A 237 -17.16 -8.18 -14.34
N ASP A 238 -18.21 -7.41 -14.05
CA ASP A 238 -18.29 -6.43 -12.97
C ASP A 238 -18.12 -7.02 -11.56
N ARG A 239 -18.36 -8.34 -11.39
CA ARG A 239 -18.17 -9.04 -10.11
C ARG A 239 -16.72 -9.46 -9.85
N LEU A 240 -15.84 -9.24 -10.82
CA LEU A 240 -14.41 -9.54 -10.73
C LEU A 240 -13.67 -8.32 -10.20
N GLY A 241 -12.50 -8.57 -9.62
CA GLY A 241 -11.67 -7.51 -9.09
C GLY A 241 -10.29 -8.02 -8.69
N THR A 242 -9.59 -7.19 -7.93
CA THR A 242 -8.25 -7.46 -7.41
C THR A 242 -8.18 -7.27 -5.91
N THR A 243 -9.32 -7.15 -5.23
CA THR A 243 -9.41 -6.83 -3.79
C THR A 243 -9.88 -8.02 -2.96
N GLY A 244 -10.64 -8.93 -3.57
CA GLY A 244 -11.07 -10.21 -3.00
C GLY A 244 -9.99 -11.29 -3.11
N PRO A 245 -10.33 -12.56 -2.79
CA PRO A 245 -9.42 -13.69 -2.91
C PRO A 245 -8.93 -13.90 -4.35
N ILE A 246 -7.64 -14.22 -4.49
CA ILE A 246 -6.96 -14.36 -5.78
C ILE A 246 -6.55 -15.80 -5.99
N LEU A 247 -7.02 -16.39 -7.08
CA LEU A 247 -6.64 -17.70 -7.60
C LEU A 247 -5.36 -17.55 -8.44
N TYR A 248 -4.30 -18.27 -8.08
CA TYR A 248 -3.00 -18.13 -8.76
C TYR A 248 -2.47 -19.44 -9.35
N ASP A 249 -3.04 -20.58 -8.98
CA ASP A 249 -2.64 -21.88 -9.54
C ASP A 249 -3.84 -22.83 -9.61
N ALA A 250 -3.84 -23.68 -10.63
CA ALA A 250 -4.78 -24.78 -10.79
C ALA A 250 -4.07 -25.98 -11.41
N ARG A 251 -4.13 -27.13 -10.73
CA ARG A 251 -3.50 -28.37 -11.19
C ARG A 251 -4.42 -29.56 -11.08
N ARG A 252 -4.35 -30.44 -12.08
CA ARG A 252 -5.05 -31.74 -12.05
C ARG A 252 -4.37 -32.66 -11.04
N VAL A 253 -5.13 -33.15 -10.07
CA VAL A 253 -4.66 -34.07 -9.02
C VAL A 253 -4.93 -35.52 -9.43
N SER A 254 -6.15 -35.83 -9.85
CA SER A 254 -6.55 -37.21 -10.15
C SER A 254 -7.60 -37.26 -11.26
N VAL A 255 -7.67 -38.42 -11.93
CA VAL A 255 -8.73 -38.75 -12.88
C VAL A 255 -9.14 -40.19 -12.64
N SER A 256 -10.39 -40.43 -12.30
CA SER A 256 -10.88 -41.78 -12.01
C SER A 256 -12.36 -41.93 -12.35
N PRO A 257 -12.84 -43.12 -12.76
CA PRO A 257 -14.26 -43.40 -12.84
C PRO A 257 -14.89 -43.40 -11.44
N ASP A 258 -15.93 -42.61 -11.25
CA ASP A 258 -16.72 -42.54 -10.02
C ASP A 258 -18.22 -42.30 -10.33
N PRO A 259 -18.92 -43.31 -10.87
CA PRO A 259 -20.33 -43.20 -11.23
C PRO A 259 -21.24 -43.04 -10.01
N ALA A 260 -20.77 -43.40 -8.81
CA ALA A 260 -21.53 -43.23 -7.57
C ALA A 260 -21.66 -41.74 -7.23
N LEU A 261 -20.59 -40.98 -7.40
CA LEU A 261 -20.58 -39.53 -7.18
C LEU A 261 -21.14 -38.75 -8.38
N CYS A 262 -20.70 -39.11 -9.58
CA CYS A 262 -20.93 -38.32 -10.79
C CYS A 262 -22.14 -38.76 -11.63
N GLY A 263 -22.79 -39.86 -11.26
CA GLY A 263 -23.89 -40.43 -12.01
C GLY A 263 -23.47 -41.13 -13.30
N SER A 264 -24.45 -41.69 -14.00
CA SER A 264 -24.22 -42.51 -15.21
C SER A 264 -23.91 -41.70 -16.47
N ALA A 265 -24.36 -40.44 -16.56
CA ALA A 265 -24.15 -39.59 -17.73
C ALA A 265 -22.71 -39.05 -17.81
N THR A 266 -22.11 -38.73 -16.67
CA THR A 266 -20.77 -38.15 -16.57
C THR A 266 -19.90 -38.94 -15.58
N PRO A 267 -19.70 -40.26 -15.78
CA PRO A 267 -19.20 -41.15 -14.72
C PRO A 267 -17.73 -40.95 -14.38
N LYS A 268 -17.00 -40.09 -15.09
CA LYS A 268 -15.57 -39.85 -14.87
C LYS A 268 -15.40 -38.62 -13.99
N ARG A 269 -14.67 -38.75 -12.88
CA ARG A 269 -14.33 -37.68 -11.95
C ARG A 269 -12.91 -37.19 -12.21
N VAL A 270 -12.77 -35.86 -12.28
CA VAL A 270 -11.49 -35.16 -12.40
C VAL A 270 -11.33 -34.26 -11.20
N ASP A 271 -10.30 -34.50 -10.40
CA ASP A 271 -9.98 -33.71 -9.21
C ASP A 271 -8.95 -32.63 -9.59
N VAL A 272 -9.25 -31.37 -9.26
CA VAL A 272 -8.41 -30.21 -9.55
C VAL A 272 -8.13 -29.46 -8.26
N ALA A 273 -6.85 -29.32 -7.90
CA ALA A 273 -6.43 -28.46 -6.79
C ALA A 273 -6.32 -27.02 -7.27
N LEU A 274 -6.96 -26.11 -6.54
CA LEU A 274 -6.92 -24.67 -6.74
C LEU A 274 -6.16 -24.05 -5.57
N SER A 275 -5.23 -23.17 -5.88
CA SER A 275 -4.46 -22.41 -4.89
C SER A 275 -4.86 -20.95 -4.92
N ALA A 276 -5.11 -20.38 -3.75
CA ALA A 276 -5.57 -19.03 -3.58
C ALA A 276 -4.83 -18.29 -2.46
N TYR A 277 -4.74 -16.96 -2.56
CA TYR A 277 -4.34 -16.08 -1.48
C TYR A 277 -5.38 -14.97 -1.25
N SER A 278 -5.43 -14.40 -0.05
CA SER A 278 -6.32 -13.28 0.26
C SER A 278 -5.77 -12.38 1.36
N SER A 279 -6.09 -11.09 1.28
CA SER A 279 -5.83 -10.11 2.34
C SER A 279 -6.72 -10.33 3.57
N ARG A 280 -7.84 -11.04 3.41
CA ARG A 280 -8.73 -11.46 4.49
C ARG A 280 -8.51 -12.94 4.79
N PRO A 281 -8.51 -13.35 6.08
CA PRO A 281 -8.35 -14.75 6.45
C PRO A 281 -9.36 -15.66 5.77
N PHE A 282 -8.88 -16.75 5.16
CA PHE A 282 -9.76 -17.81 4.71
C PHE A 282 -10.45 -18.50 5.91
N PRO A 283 -11.69 -18.98 5.72
CA PRO A 283 -12.39 -19.72 6.75
C PRO A 283 -11.69 -21.05 7.04
N THR A 284 -11.80 -21.57 8.25
CA THR A 284 -11.22 -22.88 8.59
C THR A 284 -12.01 -24.05 8.01
N LEU A 285 -13.31 -23.85 7.76
CA LEU A 285 -14.21 -24.86 7.24
C LEU A 285 -14.60 -24.53 5.80
N LYS A 286 -14.52 -25.54 4.92
CA LYS A 286 -14.92 -25.41 3.51
C LYS A 286 -16.36 -24.92 3.31
N ALA A 287 -17.27 -25.27 4.22
CA ALA A 287 -18.68 -24.88 4.16
C ALA A 287 -18.88 -23.35 4.29
N ASN A 288 -17.86 -22.65 4.80
CA ASN A 288 -17.89 -21.20 4.98
C ASN A 288 -17.16 -20.46 3.84
N LEU A 289 -16.68 -21.16 2.80
CA LEU A 289 -15.96 -20.56 1.67
C LEU A 289 -16.95 -19.86 0.71
N SER A 290 -17.63 -18.83 1.20
CA SER A 290 -18.63 -18.08 0.44
C SER A 290 -18.02 -17.29 -0.70
N GLY A 291 -18.79 -17.06 -1.77
CA GLY A 291 -18.38 -16.19 -2.86
C GLY A 291 -17.43 -16.83 -3.88
N PHE A 292 -17.18 -18.14 -3.77
CA PHE A 292 -16.47 -18.96 -4.75
C PHE A 292 -17.43 -19.54 -5.79
N PHE A 293 -17.11 -19.40 -7.08
CA PHE A 293 -17.99 -19.82 -8.17
C PHE A 293 -17.21 -20.50 -9.29
N ARG A 294 -17.89 -21.42 -9.98
CA ARG A 294 -17.46 -21.97 -11.27
C ARG A 294 -18.28 -21.34 -12.39
N VAL A 295 -17.63 -21.04 -13.50
CA VAL A 295 -18.25 -20.60 -14.75
C VAL A 295 -18.12 -21.69 -15.79
N MET A 296 -19.25 -22.07 -16.37
CA MET A 296 -19.34 -23.05 -17.44
C MET A 296 -19.02 -22.42 -18.80
N VAL A 297 -18.83 -23.24 -19.83
CA VAL A 297 -18.48 -22.74 -21.18
C VAL A 297 -19.59 -21.87 -21.77
N ASP A 298 -20.85 -22.11 -21.39
CA ASP A 298 -22.01 -21.30 -21.78
C ASP A 298 -22.12 -19.97 -21.01
N GLY A 299 -21.15 -19.64 -20.14
CA GLY A 299 -21.15 -18.42 -19.32
C GLY A 299 -22.00 -18.52 -18.05
N SER A 300 -22.74 -19.62 -17.86
CA SER A 300 -23.56 -19.82 -16.66
C SER A 300 -22.69 -20.04 -15.42
N THR A 301 -23.17 -19.56 -14.28
CA THR A 301 -22.49 -19.70 -13.00
C THR A 301 -23.07 -20.85 -12.18
N ARG A 302 -22.19 -21.52 -11.44
CA ARG A 302 -22.52 -22.54 -10.43
C ARG A 302 -21.81 -22.18 -9.15
N ASP A 303 -22.43 -22.49 -8.02
CA ASP A 303 -21.76 -22.39 -6.73
C ASP A 303 -20.53 -23.32 -6.73
N GLY A 304 -19.37 -22.76 -6.39
CA GLY A 304 -18.15 -23.52 -6.33
C GLY A 304 -18.09 -24.43 -5.11
N GLN A 305 -18.83 -24.13 -4.04
CA GLN A 305 -18.85 -24.96 -2.83
C GLN A 305 -19.42 -26.35 -3.08
N SER A 306 -20.40 -26.49 -3.98
CA SER A 306 -20.97 -27.80 -4.32
C SER A 306 -19.98 -28.73 -5.02
N LEU A 307 -18.85 -28.20 -5.50
CA LEU A 307 -17.78 -28.95 -6.13
C LEU A 307 -16.71 -29.43 -5.13
N LEU A 308 -16.80 -28.97 -3.87
CA LEU A 308 -15.90 -29.36 -2.78
C LEU A 308 -16.48 -30.58 -2.07
N PHE A 309 -16.30 -31.76 -2.67
CA PHE A 309 -16.90 -33.00 -2.18
C PHE A 309 -16.38 -33.42 -0.79
N PRO A 310 -17.17 -34.22 -0.03
CA PRO A 310 -16.70 -34.86 1.19
C PRO A 310 -15.45 -35.72 0.89
N GLY A 311 -14.33 -35.46 1.58
CA GLY A 311 -13.05 -36.13 1.32
C GLY A 311 -12.05 -35.33 0.49
N ASN A 312 -12.46 -34.26 -0.18
CA ASN A 312 -11.52 -33.35 -0.84
C ASN A 312 -10.68 -32.58 0.19
N SER A 313 -9.40 -32.37 -0.12
CA SER A 313 -8.53 -31.56 0.71
C SER A 313 -8.99 -30.10 0.70
N TYR A 314 -9.10 -29.51 1.89
CA TYR A 314 -9.23 -28.09 2.12
C TYR A 314 -8.21 -27.74 3.20
N ALA A 315 -7.16 -27.02 2.81
CA ALA A 315 -6.07 -26.64 3.68
C ALA A 315 -5.92 -25.12 3.64
N VAL A 316 -5.92 -24.50 4.82
CA VAL A 316 -5.57 -23.09 4.99
C VAL A 316 -4.19 -23.01 5.64
N SER A 317 -3.37 -22.09 5.18
CA SER A 317 -2.00 -21.91 5.66
C SER A 317 -1.64 -20.43 5.76
N GLY A 318 -0.54 -20.16 6.45
CA GLY A 318 -0.13 -18.80 6.79
C GLY A 318 -0.58 -18.38 8.20
N GLU A 319 0.13 -17.42 8.78
CA GLU A 319 -0.14 -16.95 10.16
C GLU A 319 -1.55 -16.37 10.29
N ASN A 320 -2.05 -15.72 9.24
CA ASN A 320 -3.36 -15.10 9.18
C ASN A 320 -4.36 -15.92 8.34
N ARG A 321 -4.03 -17.17 8.00
CA ARG A 321 -4.80 -18.00 7.04
C ARG A 321 -4.98 -17.27 5.70
N GLU A 322 -3.94 -16.57 5.26
CA GLU A 322 -3.94 -15.78 4.04
C GLU A 322 -3.79 -16.63 2.77
N ARG A 323 -3.52 -17.94 2.90
CA ARG A 323 -3.45 -18.90 1.80
C ARG A 323 -4.41 -20.04 1.98
N ALA A 324 -5.01 -20.49 0.89
CA ALA A 324 -5.83 -21.69 0.86
C ALA A 324 -5.49 -22.55 -0.36
N GLU A 325 -5.44 -23.86 -0.15
CA GLU A 325 -5.45 -24.86 -1.20
C GLU A 325 -6.68 -25.75 -1.02
N PHE A 326 -7.42 -25.95 -2.09
CA PHE A 326 -8.63 -26.77 -2.04
C PHE A 326 -8.88 -27.52 -3.33
N VAL A 327 -9.39 -28.74 -3.22
CA VAL A 327 -9.68 -29.61 -4.36
C VAL A 327 -11.16 -29.54 -4.73
N VAL A 328 -11.42 -29.19 -5.98
CA VAL A 328 -12.74 -29.32 -6.61
C VAL A 328 -12.78 -30.60 -7.43
N SER A 329 -13.88 -31.34 -7.38
CA SER A 329 -14.09 -32.48 -8.28
C SER A 329 -15.10 -32.13 -9.35
N LEU A 330 -14.81 -32.53 -10.58
CA LEU A 330 -15.58 -32.22 -11.77
C LEU A 330 -15.95 -33.51 -12.47
N CYS A 331 -17.24 -33.67 -12.77
CA CYS A 331 -17.77 -34.83 -13.45
C CYS A 331 -17.82 -34.59 -14.96
N VAL A 332 -17.31 -35.53 -15.74
CA VAL A 332 -17.21 -35.47 -17.20
C VAL A 332 -17.63 -36.80 -17.83
N GLU A 333 -17.94 -36.78 -19.12
CA GLU A 333 -18.27 -37.99 -19.88
C GLU A 333 -17.11 -39.01 -19.85
N SER A 334 -17.44 -40.29 -19.96
CA SER A 334 -16.45 -41.38 -19.91
C SER A 334 -15.38 -41.27 -21.00
N THR A 335 -15.76 -40.76 -22.17
CA THR A 335 -14.90 -40.55 -23.35
C THR A 335 -14.11 -39.24 -23.31
N SER A 336 -14.39 -38.36 -22.35
CA SER A 336 -13.70 -37.08 -22.28
C SER A 336 -12.21 -37.27 -21.97
N THR A 337 -11.38 -36.57 -22.73
CA THR A 337 -9.91 -36.50 -22.57
C THR A 337 -9.44 -35.10 -22.19
N THR A 338 -10.36 -34.14 -22.12
CA THR A 338 -10.06 -32.76 -21.78
C THR A 338 -11.06 -32.22 -20.78
N LEU A 339 -10.64 -31.21 -20.02
CA LEU A 339 -11.49 -30.48 -19.09
C LEU A 339 -11.15 -29.01 -19.20
N SER A 340 -12.17 -28.18 -19.36
CA SER A 340 -12.07 -26.73 -19.23
C SER A 340 -12.94 -26.27 -18.06
N GLY A 341 -12.44 -25.32 -17.28
CA GLY A 341 -13.17 -24.67 -16.20
C GLY A 341 -12.74 -23.23 -16.03
N GLY A 342 -13.72 -22.35 -15.78
CA GLY A 342 -13.48 -21.01 -15.27
C GLY A 342 -13.86 -20.96 -13.79
N PHE A 343 -13.05 -20.31 -12.97
CA PHE A 343 -13.30 -20.15 -11.54
C PHE A 343 -13.06 -18.70 -11.13
N TYR A 344 -13.84 -18.19 -10.19
CA TYR A 344 -13.60 -16.87 -9.62
C TYR A 344 -14.11 -16.78 -8.18
N PHE A 345 -13.58 -15.80 -7.46
CA PHE A 345 -14.17 -15.28 -6.23
C PHE A 345 -14.81 -13.92 -6.51
N THR A 346 -15.87 -13.57 -5.77
CA THR A 346 -16.40 -12.20 -5.81
C THR A 346 -15.31 -11.19 -5.40
N ASP A 347 -15.18 -10.11 -6.16
CA ASP A 347 -14.12 -9.10 -6.06
C ASP A 347 -12.70 -9.64 -6.29
N GLY A 348 -12.57 -10.91 -6.67
CA GLY A 348 -11.32 -11.60 -6.99
C GLY A 348 -11.10 -11.75 -8.49
N ASN A 349 -9.99 -12.38 -8.86
CA ASN A 349 -9.66 -12.60 -10.26
C ASN A 349 -10.43 -13.80 -10.85
N PHE A 350 -10.43 -13.88 -12.18
CA PHE A 350 -10.94 -15.03 -12.90
C PHE A 350 -9.77 -15.92 -13.33
N LEU A 351 -9.82 -17.19 -12.94
CA LEU A 351 -8.85 -18.19 -13.35
C LEU A 351 -9.46 -19.11 -14.41
N CYS A 352 -8.80 -19.17 -15.57
CA CYS A 352 -9.05 -20.18 -16.58
C CYS A 352 -8.16 -21.40 -16.33
N PHE A 353 -8.75 -22.58 -16.37
CA PHE A 353 -8.04 -23.84 -16.25
C PHE A 353 -8.41 -24.79 -17.39
N GLN A 354 -7.39 -25.36 -18.02
CA GLN A 354 -7.56 -26.42 -19.00
C GLN A 354 -6.60 -27.56 -18.71
N ALA A 355 -7.10 -28.78 -18.69
CA ALA A 355 -6.30 -29.99 -18.52
C ALA A 355 -6.65 -31.04 -19.55
N ASN A 356 -5.62 -31.67 -20.10
CA ASN A 356 -5.73 -32.88 -20.92
C ASN A 356 -5.38 -34.09 -20.03
N TYR A 357 -6.02 -35.24 -20.22
CA TYR A 357 -5.78 -36.45 -19.43
C TYR A 357 -6.08 -37.75 -20.17
#